data_AF-A0A1L7AGK3-F1
#
_entry.id   AF-A0A1L7AGK3-F1
#
_cell.length_a   1.000
_cell.length_b   1.000
_cell.length_c   1.000
_cell.angle_alpha   90.00
_cell.angle_beta   90.00
_cell.angle_gamma   90.00
#
_symmetry.space_group_name_H-M   'P 1'
#
loop_
_entity.id
_entity.type
_entity.pdbx_description
1 polymer ?
#
loop_
_entity_poly.entity_id
_entity_poly.type
_entity_poly.pdbx_seq_one_letter_code
_entity_poly.pdbx_strand_id
1 'polypeptide(L)'
;MSGRLAMAGRADGAVLARLIAHPWLWKGPAGSPEWDGPGRDEAGQAGPGYAGRKHAGPGHARFDRIGFERALRRAGAMALPPADGAAVVVACSALCVAEAARHLPAPPRQWLLAGRGRVNAALRRALAAVLEEPVRTVDAAGFDGMAFPSQALAVLAARAMQGLMAVPDGMMAGEGGRAR
;
A
#
# COMPACT_ATOMS: atom_id res chain seq x y z
N MET A 1 -7.38 -6.14 -17.01
CA MET A 1 -6.54 -7.34 -16.87
C MET A 1 -7.10 -8.20 -15.74
N SER A 2 -7.35 -9.49 -15.98
CA SER A 2 -8.09 -10.41 -15.10
C SER A 2 -7.23 -11.21 -14.12
N GLY A 3 -5.90 -11.04 -14.14
CA GLY A 3 -4.97 -11.82 -13.32
C GLY A 3 -4.51 -13.15 -13.93
N ARG A 4 -4.91 -13.47 -15.17
CA ARG A 4 -4.58 -14.76 -15.82
C ARG A 4 -3.08 -15.06 -15.87
N LEU A 5 -2.24 -14.07 -16.15
CA LEU A 5 -0.79 -14.25 -16.23
C LEU A 5 -0.21 -14.72 -14.90
N ALA A 6 -0.57 -14.07 -13.79
CA ALA A 6 -0.14 -14.47 -12.45
C ALA A 6 -0.73 -15.83 -12.05
N MET A 7 -1.95 -16.16 -12.49
CA MET A 7 -2.54 -17.47 -12.22
C MET A 7 -1.81 -18.62 -12.91
N ALA A 8 -1.15 -18.37 -14.04
CA ALA A 8 -0.37 -19.36 -14.75
C ALA A 8 1.03 -19.56 -14.16
N GLY A 9 1.46 -18.66 -13.27
CA GLY A 9 2.78 -18.69 -12.65
C GLY A 9 2.78 -19.25 -11.24
N ARG A 10 3.97 -19.43 -10.70
CA ARG A 10 4.23 -19.79 -9.31
C ARG A 10 5.12 -18.73 -8.68
N ALA A 11 4.71 -18.21 -7.52
CA ALA A 11 5.53 -17.26 -6.78
C ALA A 11 6.76 -17.98 -6.20
N ASP A 12 7.95 -17.50 -6.55
CA ASP A 12 9.20 -17.95 -5.93
C ASP A 12 9.30 -17.40 -4.50
N GLY A 13 9.36 -18.30 -3.52
CA GLY A 13 9.37 -17.94 -2.10
C GLY A 13 10.63 -17.17 -1.67
N ALA A 14 11.79 -17.43 -2.27
CA ALA A 14 13.03 -16.74 -1.92
C ALA A 14 13.05 -15.31 -2.48
N VAL A 15 12.54 -15.12 -3.71
CA VAL A 15 12.34 -13.78 -4.30
C VAL A 15 11.32 -13.01 -3.48
N LEU A 16 10.20 -13.63 -3.13
CA LEU A 16 9.17 -13.00 -2.31
C LEU A 16 9.70 -12.60 -0.93
N ALA A 17 10.46 -13.47 -0.27
CA ALA A 17 11.10 -13.19 1.03
C ALA A 17 12.03 -11.97 0.97
N ARG A 18 12.88 -11.87 -0.07
CA ARG A 18 13.74 -10.70 -0.27
C ARG A 18 12.95 -9.42 -0.53
N LEU A 19 11.82 -9.52 -1.24
CA LEU A 19 10.97 -8.38 -1.55
C LEU A 19 10.26 -7.85 -0.29
N ILE A 20 9.71 -8.74 0.55
CA ILE A 20 9.01 -8.35 1.79
C ILE A 20 9.96 -7.89 2.90
N ALA A 21 11.23 -8.31 2.85
CA ALA A 21 12.28 -7.82 3.75
C ALA A 21 12.70 -6.37 3.45
N HIS A 22 12.18 -5.74 2.40
CA HIS A 22 12.56 -4.37 2.05
C HIS A 22 12.15 -3.39 3.17
N PRO A 23 13.07 -2.54 3.68
CA PRO A 23 12.83 -1.68 4.85
C PRO A 23 11.60 -0.78 4.76
N TRP A 24 11.21 -0.38 3.55
CA TRP A 24 10.04 0.47 3.32
C TRP A 24 8.72 -0.13 3.81
N LEU A 25 8.55 -1.45 3.80
CA LEU A 25 7.29 -2.09 4.27
C LEU A 25 7.06 -1.97 5.78
N TRP A 26 8.12 -1.63 6.50
CA TRP A 26 8.17 -1.58 7.95
C TRP A 26 8.39 -0.17 8.49
N LYS A 27 8.59 0.82 7.61
CA LYS A 27 8.55 2.24 8.00
C LYS A 27 7.11 2.68 8.16
N GLY A 28 6.78 3.34 9.27
CA GLY A 28 5.45 3.85 9.52
C GLY A 28 5.00 4.93 8.54
N PRO A 29 3.75 5.38 8.68
CA PRO A 29 3.19 6.40 7.81
C PRO A 29 4.04 7.67 7.86
N ALA A 30 4.08 8.39 6.73
CA ALA A 30 4.77 9.67 6.64
C ALA A 30 4.26 10.61 7.75
N GLY A 31 5.18 11.14 8.58
CA GLY A 31 4.85 12.03 9.71
C GLY A 31 4.71 11.36 11.08
N SER A 32 5.02 10.07 11.20
CA SER A 32 5.09 9.38 12.51
C SER A 32 6.31 9.82 13.34
N PRO A 33 6.29 9.78 14.69
CA PRO A 33 7.40 10.21 15.56
C PRO A 33 8.72 9.45 15.35
N GLU A 34 8.66 8.25 14.77
CA GLU A 34 9.80 7.44 14.35
C GLU A 34 10.50 7.95 13.07
N TRP A 35 10.04 9.08 12.52
CA TRP A 35 10.58 9.72 11.32
C TRP A 35 11.68 10.75 11.65
N ASP A 36 12.95 10.33 11.54
CA ASP A 36 14.14 11.17 11.78
C ASP A 36 14.66 11.93 10.53
N GLY A 37 13.88 12.90 10.02
CA GLY A 37 14.41 13.96 9.14
C GLY A 37 14.77 13.58 7.69
N PRO A 38 15.46 14.46 6.92
CA PRO A 38 15.68 14.26 5.48
C PRO A 38 16.55 13.03 5.23
N GLY A 39 16.02 12.10 4.44
CA GLY A 39 16.63 10.78 4.21
C GLY A 39 18.06 10.88 3.70
N ARG A 40 18.97 10.16 4.36
CA ARG A 40 20.26 9.79 3.78
C ARG A 40 20.02 8.94 2.53
N ASP A 41 20.93 9.01 1.57
CA ASP A 41 20.92 8.06 0.47
C ASP A 41 21.21 6.62 0.98
N GLU A 42 20.98 5.63 0.13
CA GLU A 42 21.20 4.21 0.47
C GLU A 42 22.69 3.88 0.74
N ALA A 43 23.61 4.84 0.57
CA ALA A 43 25.05 4.73 0.85
C ALA A 43 25.47 5.43 2.16
N GLY A 44 24.51 5.89 2.96
CA GLY A 44 24.75 6.54 4.26
C GLY A 44 25.35 7.94 4.16
N GLN A 45 25.43 8.52 2.97
CA GLN A 45 26.01 9.83 2.73
C GLN A 45 24.95 10.93 2.83
N ALA A 46 25.36 12.08 3.37
CA ALA A 46 24.56 13.29 3.29
C ALA A 46 24.54 13.74 1.83
N GLY A 47 23.35 13.73 1.21
CA GLY A 47 23.19 14.20 -0.16
C GLY A 47 23.62 15.68 -0.27
N PRO A 48 24.20 16.10 -1.42
CA PRO A 48 24.68 17.47 -1.58
C PRO A 48 23.54 18.46 -1.40
N GLY A 49 23.76 19.48 -0.56
CA GLY A 49 22.79 20.53 -0.28
C GLY A 49 22.42 21.29 -1.54
N TYR A 50 21.22 21.04 -2.06
CA TYR A 50 20.70 21.76 -3.22
C TYR A 50 20.07 23.09 -2.79
N ALA A 51 20.88 24.14 -2.78
CA ALA A 51 20.39 25.51 -2.78
C ALA A 51 19.83 25.85 -4.17
N GLY A 52 18.58 26.31 -4.24
CA GLY A 52 18.04 27.01 -5.40
C GLY A 52 17.10 26.22 -6.32
N ARG A 53 15.92 25.81 -5.82
CA ARG A 53 14.68 25.74 -6.62
C ARG A 53 13.48 25.84 -5.68
N LYS A 54 12.80 26.99 -5.70
CA LYS A 54 11.54 27.20 -4.96
C LYS A 54 10.49 26.30 -5.62
N HIS A 55 9.93 25.36 -4.83
CA HIS A 55 8.97 24.30 -5.22
C HIS A 55 9.51 23.04 -5.93
N ALA A 56 10.55 22.41 -5.40
CA ALA A 56 10.75 20.94 -5.48
C ALA A 56 11.87 20.52 -4.51
N GLY A 57 11.52 20.04 -3.32
CA GLY A 57 12.50 19.46 -2.38
C GLY A 57 13.09 18.14 -2.91
N PRO A 58 14.31 17.76 -2.47
CA PRO A 58 15.02 16.57 -2.95
C PRO A 58 14.25 15.31 -2.60
N GLY A 59 14.17 14.39 -3.56
CA GLY A 59 13.25 13.26 -3.58
C GLY A 59 13.34 12.35 -2.38
N HIS A 60 12.43 12.55 -1.44
CA HIS A 60 11.80 11.49 -0.66
C HIS A 60 11.64 10.27 -1.56
N ALA A 61 12.17 9.11 -1.16
CA ALA A 61 11.88 7.86 -1.84
C ALA A 61 10.38 7.59 -1.69
N ARG A 62 9.55 8.18 -2.57
CA ARG A 62 8.18 7.75 -2.74
C ARG A 62 8.31 6.30 -3.16
N PHE A 63 7.53 5.43 -2.55
CA PHE A 63 7.22 4.18 -3.20
C PHE A 63 6.35 4.50 -4.41
N ASP A 64 7.03 4.98 -5.44
CA ASP A 64 6.51 5.18 -6.76
C ASP A 64 6.79 3.93 -7.58
N ARG A 65 6.30 3.97 -8.82
CA ARG A 65 6.48 2.88 -9.76
C ARG A 65 7.96 2.52 -9.95
N ILE A 66 8.86 3.50 -9.94
CA ILE A 66 10.29 3.31 -10.24
C ILE A 66 10.99 2.66 -9.04
N GLY A 67 10.68 3.11 -7.82
CA GLY A 67 11.17 2.52 -6.58
C GLY A 67 10.75 1.06 -6.47
N PHE A 68 9.49 0.74 -6.78
CA PHE A 68 9.02 -0.64 -6.76
C PHE A 68 9.69 -1.51 -7.83
N GLU A 69 9.87 -1.01 -9.06
CA GLU A 69 10.57 -1.75 -10.10
C GLU A 69 12.02 -2.07 -9.70
N ARG A 70 12.71 -1.13 -9.04
CA ARG A 70 14.05 -1.36 -8.52
C ARG A 70 14.06 -2.44 -7.44
N ALA A 71 13.08 -2.45 -6.54
CA ALA A 71 12.95 -3.48 -5.53
C ALA A 71 12.71 -4.86 -6.16
N LEU A 72 11.84 -4.96 -7.17
CA LEU A 72 11.60 -6.19 -7.92
C LEU A 72 12.88 -6.72 -8.60
N ARG A 73 13.66 -5.83 -9.21
CA ARG A 73 14.94 -6.18 -9.84
C ARG A 73 15.94 -6.70 -8.82
N ARG A 74 16.10 -6.02 -7.68
CA ARG A 74 16.99 -6.43 -6.57
C ARG A 74 16.58 -7.77 -5.96
N ALA A 75 15.28 -8.01 -5.81
CA ALA A 75 14.77 -9.28 -5.29
C ALA A 75 14.98 -10.45 -6.26
N GLY A 76 15.25 -10.18 -7.54
CA GLY A 76 15.41 -11.18 -8.60
C GLY A 76 14.11 -11.49 -9.35
N ALA A 77 13.01 -10.78 -9.09
CA ALA A 77 11.73 -11.03 -9.73
C ALA A 77 11.77 -10.79 -11.25
N MET A 78 12.62 -9.86 -11.70
CA MET A 78 12.80 -9.55 -13.12
C MET A 78 13.56 -10.63 -13.90
N ALA A 79 14.21 -11.57 -13.22
CA ALA A 79 14.89 -12.71 -13.84
C ALA A 79 13.99 -13.95 -13.96
N LEU A 80 12.80 -13.91 -13.35
CA LEU A 80 11.83 -14.99 -13.44
C LEU A 80 11.06 -14.95 -14.77
N PRO A 81 10.46 -16.09 -15.19
CA PRO A 81 9.44 -16.07 -16.23
C PRO A 81 8.34 -15.04 -15.93
N PRO A 82 7.75 -14.37 -16.94
CA PRO A 82 6.77 -13.30 -16.70
C PRO A 82 5.58 -13.72 -15.84
N ALA A 83 5.13 -14.97 -15.96
CA ALA A 83 4.04 -15.51 -15.15
C ALA A 83 4.42 -15.61 -13.67
N ASP A 84 5.63 -16.07 -13.37
CA ASP A 84 6.15 -16.23 -12.01
C ASP A 84 6.46 -14.87 -11.38
N GLY A 85 7.05 -13.95 -12.13
CA GLY A 85 7.23 -12.56 -11.70
C GLY A 85 5.89 -11.89 -11.36
N ALA A 86 4.86 -12.10 -12.19
CA ALA A 86 3.51 -11.61 -11.91
C ALA A 86 2.90 -12.28 -10.66
N ALA A 87 3.15 -13.57 -10.44
CA ALA A 87 2.71 -14.28 -9.23
C ALA A 87 3.40 -13.74 -7.96
N VAL A 88 4.70 -13.42 -8.02
CA VAL A 88 5.43 -12.76 -6.92
C VAL A 88 4.81 -11.39 -6.59
N VAL A 89 4.53 -10.56 -7.60
CA VAL A 89 3.92 -9.23 -7.40
C VAL A 89 2.53 -9.36 -6.75
N VAL A 90 1.71 -10.33 -7.20
CA VAL A 90 0.39 -10.59 -6.61
C VAL A 90 0.51 -11.07 -5.16
N ALA A 91 1.42 -12.00 -4.89
CA ALA A 91 1.65 -12.50 -3.53
C ALA A 91 2.14 -11.39 -2.59
N CYS A 92 3.09 -10.58 -3.04
CA CYS A 92 3.58 -9.42 -2.29
C CYS A 92 2.45 -8.43 -2.00
N SER A 93 1.59 -8.15 -2.99
CA SER A 93 0.46 -7.23 -2.81
C SER A 93 -0.51 -7.73 -1.74
N ALA A 94 -0.82 -9.03 -1.72
CA ALA A 94 -1.68 -9.63 -0.72
C ALA A 94 -1.06 -9.59 0.69
N LEU A 95 0.24 -9.88 0.80
CA LEU A 95 0.98 -9.77 2.06
C LEU A 95 0.99 -8.33 2.58
N CYS A 96 1.20 -7.33 1.73
CA CYS A 96 1.12 -5.92 2.15
C CYS A 96 -0.25 -5.56 2.74
N VAL A 97 -1.34 -6.13 2.20
CA VAL A 97 -2.70 -5.89 2.72
C VAL A 97 -2.90 -6.60 4.06
N ALA A 98 -2.46 -7.84 4.19
CA ALA A 98 -2.51 -8.55 5.48
C ALA A 98 -1.73 -7.80 6.55
N GLU A 99 -0.56 -7.32 6.18
CA GLU A 99 0.34 -6.61 7.06
C GLU A 99 -0.21 -5.22 7.44
N ALA A 100 -0.99 -4.58 6.57
CA ALA A 100 -1.66 -3.32 6.89
C ALA A 100 -2.68 -3.44 8.04
N ALA A 101 -3.14 -4.66 8.37
CA ALA A 101 -4.05 -4.89 9.48
C ALA A 101 -3.47 -4.41 10.83
N ARG A 102 -2.14 -4.43 10.99
CA ARG A 102 -1.46 -3.93 12.20
C ARG A 102 -1.70 -2.44 12.48
N HIS A 103 -2.06 -1.68 11.44
CA HIS A 103 -2.30 -0.25 11.53
C HIS A 103 -3.77 0.10 11.76
N LEU A 104 -4.65 -0.91 11.79
CA LEU A 104 -6.07 -0.70 12.09
C LEU A 104 -6.27 -0.58 13.61
N PRO A 105 -7.22 0.26 14.07
CA PRO A 105 -7.49 0.41 15.50
C PRO A 105 -8.02 -0.87 16.16
N ALA A 106 -8.60 -1.78 15.37
CA ALA A 106 -9.05 -3.10 15.80
C ALA A 106 -9.04 -4.06 14.58
N PRO A 107 -9.01 -5.38 14.81
CA PRO A 107 -9.14 -6.37 13.74
C PRO A 107 -10.42 -6.15 12.91
N PRO A 108 -10.33 -6.15 11.56
CA PRO A 108 -11.49 -5.93 10.72
C PRO A 108 -12.40 -7.16 10.75
N ARG A 109 -13.71 -6.98 10.58
CA ARG A 109 -14.67 -8.10 10.50
C ARG A 109 -14.81 -8.69 9.09
N GLN A 110 -14.32 -7.97 8.08
CA GLN A 110 -14.35 -8.33 6.67
C GLN A 110 -13.50 -7.35 5.86
N TRP A 111 -13.08 -7.78 4.68
CA TRP A 111 -12.35 -6.98 3.71
C TRP A 111 -13.21 -6.75 2.46
N LEU A 112 -13.34 -5.48 2.04
CA LEU A 112 -14.12 -5.12 0.86
C LEU A 112 -13.21 -4.64 -0.28
N LEU A 113 -13.22 -5.36 -1.40
CA LEU A 113 -12.44 -5.05 -2.59
C LEU A 113 -13.21 -4.14 -3.54
N ALA A 114 -12.60 -3.01 -3.86
CA ALA A 114 -13.05 -2.07 -4.87
C ALA A 114 -12.02 -1.88 -6.00
N GLY A 115 -12.39 -1.08 -6.99
CA GLY A 115 -11.56 -0.76 -8.15
C GLY A 115 -11.28 -1.98 -9.02
N ARG A 116 -10.23 -1.88 -9.85
CA ARG A 116 -9.87 -2.95 -10.81
C ARG A 116 -9.39 -4.24 -10.13
N GLY A 117 -8.91 -4.18 -8.88
CA GLY A 117 -8.44 -5.35 -8.14
C GLY A 117 -9.53 -6.37 -7.86
N ARG A 118 -10.79 -5.92 -7.72
CA ARG A 118 -11.94 -6.79 -7.42
C ARG A 118 -12.20 -7.86 -8.50
N VAL A 119 -11.83 -7.58 -9.76
CA VAL A 119 -12.00 -8.52 -10.89
C VAL A 119 -10.73 -9.32 -11.20
N ASN A 120 -9.65 -9.13 -10.44
CA ASN A 120 -8.40 -9.88 -10.59
C ASN A 120 -8.48 -11.18 -9.77
N ALA A 121 -8.65 -12.31 -10.47
CA ALA A 121 -8.80 -13.61 -9.82
C ALA A 121 -7.55 -14.03 -9.02
N ALA A 122 -6.35 -13.73 -9.51
CA ALA A 122 -5.10 -14.03 -8.82
C ALA A 122 -5.00 -13.25 -7.51
N LEU A 123 -5.31 -11.96 -7.54
CA LEU A 123 -5.28 -11.11 -6.34
C LEU A 123 -6.32 -11.55 -5.31
N ARG A 124 -7.57 -11.83 -5.74
CA ARG A 124 -8.59 -12.34 -4.82
C ARG A 124 -8.17 -13.66 -4.16
N ARG A 125 -7.60 -14.59 -4.94
CA ARG A 125 -7.10 -15.87 -4.42
C ARG A 125 -5.95 -15.66 -3.43
N ALA A 126 -5.01 -14.78 -3.75
CA ALA A 126 -3.89 -14.48 -2.86
C ALA A 126 -4.35 -13.82 -1.55
N LEU A 127 -5.27 -12.86 -1.62
CA LEU A 127 -5.85 -12.21 -0.44
C LEU A 127 -6.60 -13.22 0.44
N ALA A 128 -7.44 -14.07 -0.15
CA ALA A 128 -8.15 -15.11 0.59
C ALA A 128 -7.21 -16.16 1.22
N ALA A 129 -5.97 -16.28 0.76
CA ALA A 129 -4.98 -17.20 1.31
C ALA A 129 -4.19 -16.62 2.49
N VAL A 130 -4.15 -15.29 2.65
CA VAL A 130 -3.34 -14.61 3.67
C VAL A 130 -4.16 -13.83 4.70
N LEU A 131 -5.42 -13.51 4.38
CA LEU A 131 -6.33 -12.82 5.29
C LEU A 131 -7.19 -13.84 6.02
N GLU A 132 -7.23 -13.73 7.35
CA GLU A 132 -8.09 -14.56 8.20
C GLU A 132 -9.57 -14.26 7.97
N GLU A 133 -9.88 -12.99 7.72
CA GLU A 133 -11.25 -12.49 7.66
C GLU A 133 -11.82 -12.49 6.24
N PRO A 134 -13.15 -12.64 6.07
CA PRO A 134 -13.76 -12.81 4.76
C PRO A 134 -13.45 -11.68 3.77
N VAL A 135 -13.04 -12.06 2.57
CA VAL A 135 -12.75 -11.15 1.46
C VAL A 135 -13.94 -11.11 0.50
N ARG A 136 -14.61 -9.96 0.40
CA ARG A 136 -15.78 -9.73 -0.48
C ARG A 136 -15.52 -8.58 -1.44
N THR A 137 -16.25 -8.52 -2.55
CA THR A 137 -16.24 -7.31 -3.39
C THR A 137 -17.32 -6.34 -2.92
N VAL A 138 -17.12 -5.05 -3.16
CA VAL A 138 -18.16 -4.05 -2.87
C VAL A 138 -19.41 -4.25 -3.75
N ASP A 139 -19.29 -4.92 -4.90
CA ASP A 139 -20.44 -5.30 -5.74
C ASP A 139 -21.39 -6.25 -4.98
N ALA A 140 -20.84 -7.19 -4.20
CA ALA A 140 -21.63 -8.10 -3.37
C ALA A 140 -22.33 -7.37 -2.20
N ALA A 141 -21.90 -6.15 -1.88
CA ALA A 141 -22.53 -5.26 -0.91
C ALA A 141 -23.47 -4.23 -1.55
N GLY A 142 -23.73 -4.33 -2.87
CA GLY A 142 -24.66 -3.46 -3.59
C GLY A 142 -24.07 -2.16 -4.13
N PHE A 143 -22.74 -1.99 -4.10
CA PHE A 143 -22.07 -0.81 -4.66
C PHE A 143 -21.49 -1.06 -6.05
N ASP A 144 -21.40 -0.02 -6.88
CA ASP A 144 -20.60 -0.10 -8.11
C ASP A 144 -19.11 -0.15 -7.75
N GLY A 145 -18.48 -1.31 -7.89
CA GLY A 145 -17.10 -1.48 -7.51
C GLY A 145 -16.07 -0.74 -8.36
N MET A 146 -16.43 -0.24 -9.54
CA MET A 146 -15.56 0.66 -10.32
C MET A 146 -15.69 2.11 -9.87
N ALA A 147 -16.90 2.57 -9.55
CA ALA A 147 -17.16 3.94 -9.12
C ALA A 147 -16.88 4.18 -7.62
N PHE A 148 -16.91 3.13 -6.79
CA PHE A 148 -16.81 3.22 -5.33
C PHE A 148 -15.64 4.08 -4.82
N PRO A 149 -14.39 3.94 -5.34
CA PRO A 149 -13.28 4.79 -4.86
C PRO A 149 -13.51 6.28 -5.15
N SER A 150 -14.09 6.62 -6.30
CA SER A 150 -14.40 8.01 -6.66
C SER A 150 -15.54 8.57 -5.82
N GLN A 151 -16.56 7.76 -5.53
CA GLN A 151 -17.67 8.13 -4.65
C GLN A 151 -17.20 8.36 -3.21
N ALA A 152 -16.36 7.46 -2.68
CA ALA A 152 -15.77 7.62 -1.35
C ALA A 152 -14.97 8.93 -1.25
N LEU A 153 -14.17 9.25 -2.27
CA LEU A 153 -13.43 10.51 -2.33
C LEU A 153 -14.36 11.74 -2.39
N ALA A 154 -15.45 11.67 -3.16
CA ALA A 154 -16.43 12.76 -3.24
C ALA A 154 -17.11 13.01 -1.87
N VAL A 155 -17.47 11.94 -1.14
CA VAL A 155 -18.00 12.05 0.22
C VAL A 155 -16.98 12.68 1.15
N LEU A 156 -15.72 12.26 1.11
CA LEU A 156 -14.66 12.86 1.92
C LEU A 156 -14.48 14.36 1.62
N ALA A 157 -14.51 14.76 0.35
CA ALA A 157 -14.43 16.16 -0.06
C ALA A 157 -15.62 16.99 0.45
N ALA A 158 -16.84 16.48 0.31
CA ALA A 158 -18.05 17.14 0.81
C ALA A 158 -17.99 17.33 2.34
N ARG A 159 -17.53 16.31 3.08
CA ARG A 159 -17.35 16.40 4.53
C ARG A 159 -16.28 17.43 4.91
N ALA A 160 -15.18 17.51 4.17
CA ALA A 160 -14.14 18.50 4.40
C ALA A 160 -14.67 19.93 4.20
N MET A 161 -15.47 20.17 3.17
CA MET A 161 -16.12 21.47 2.93
C MET A 161 -17.10 21.88 4.05
N GLN A 162 -17.63 20.90 4.78
CA GLN A 162 -18.53 21.11 5.93
C GLN A 162 -17.77 21.18 7.28
N GLY A 163 -16.44 21.09 7.28
CA GLY A 163 -15.66 21.03 8.53
C GLY A 163 -15.83 19.74 9.33
N LEU A 164 -16.36 18.68 8.71
CA LEU A 164 -16.68 17.38 9.34
C LEU A 164 -15.64 16.29 9.04
N MET A 165 -14.38 16.67 8.82
CA MET A 165 -13.28 15.70 8.69
C MET A 165 -13.11 14.96 10.01
N ALA A 166 -13.79 13.82 10.15
CA ALA A 166 -13.57 12.90 11.23
C ALA A 166 -12.35 12.07 10.88
N VAL A 167 -11.22 12.40 11.49
CA VAL A 167 -10.20 11.39 11.73
C VAL A 167 -10.86 10.38 12.68
N PRO A 168 -10.86 9.07 12.39
CA PRO A 168 -11.42 8.10 13.32
C PRO A 168 -10.79 8.29 14.70
N ASP A 169 -11.60 8.27 15.75
CA ASP A 169 -11.11 8.30 17.13
C ASP A 169 -10.05 7.20 17.29
N GLY A 170 -8.81 7.61 17.60
CA GLY A 170 -7.65 6.71 17.75
C GLY A 170 -6.60 6.73 16.63
N MET A 171 -6.78 7.48 15.53
CA MET A 171 -5.72 7.61 14.50
C MET A 171 -4.75 8.78 14.77
N MET A 172 -5.10 9.70 15.68
CA MET A 172 -4.17 10.69 16.21
C MET A 172 -3.54 10.12 17.48
N ALA A 173 -2.24 9.80 17.44
CA ALA A 173 -1.46 9.63 18.66
C ALA A 173 -1.59 10.92 19.48
N GLY A 174 -1.94 10.77 20.76
CA GLY A 174 -2.47 11.85 21.57
C GLY A 174 -1.62 13.13 21.56
N GLU A 175 -2.28 14.25 21.30
CA GLU A 175 -1.96 15.50 21.97
C GLU A 175 -3.26 16.07 22.54
N GLY A 176 -3.24 16.31 23.85
CA GLY A 176 -4.37 16.77 24.65
C GLY A 176 -4.76 18.22 24.36
N GLY A 177 -5.45 18.44 23.24
CA GLY A 177 -6.08 19.73 22.95
C GLY A 177 -7.54 19.76 23.40
N ARG A 178 -7.81 20.30 24.60
CA ARG A 178 -9.16 20.68 25.03
C ARG A 178 -9.73 21.78 24.11
N ALA A 179 -10.96 21.53 23.64
CA ALA A 179 -12.09 22.44 23.44
C ALA A 179 -11.94 23.70 22.54
N ARG A 180 -12.91 23.88 21.64
CA ARG A 180 -14.08 24.74 21.89
C ARG A 180 -15.31 24.21 21.16
#